data_AF-E9HE15-F1
#
_entry.id   AF-E9HE15-F1
#
_cell.length_a   1.000
_cell.length_b   1.000
_cell.length_c   1.000
_cell.angle_alpha   90.00
_cell.angle_beta   90.00
_cell.angle_gamma   90.00
#
_symmetry.space_group_name_H-M   'P 1'
#
loop_
_entity.id
_entity.type
_entity.pdbx_description
1 polymer ?
#
loop_
_entity_poly.entity_id
_entity_poly.type
_entity_poly.pdbx_seq_one_letter_code
_entity_poly.pdbx_strand_id
1 'polypeptide(L)'
;MEQIVFPIPEMCDQRHESARLPHGGARRPGIESGRLLRRSRDMFDEMKWQKKMGGQPFRFWVSSHMSIWSQILFNLAVIINLIVAFFYPFDNELTDRLLILALTSQVCTPLNSLIWAVMLLSAAVAITLPKPSVIRTLVMTVILRLIFSAGPQPTLMLLGTATVVLKGVHLLSIMANAGTFQRSVRQICTDTEIVYHVVYLIFCFLGLSTHPFFFSVLLFDVVYREETLLNVIRSVTRNGRSIVLAAVLALILVFMFSIIGYFSFINGQESRDGRHFQVSLLYRHLPVRLDRQHGAYHEVKAQALRDTSTMDYMAAKKHLEINSDHPIVEALRVKAEADKNDKAVKDLVMLLFETSLLSSGFSLEEPDVHASRIYHMMKLGLGIDEDDVPAGGEEAKAEEEMPPLENDENASRWRKAIKRVKYCYETQTQFL
;
A
#
# COMPACT_ATOMS: atom_id res chain seq x y z
N MET A 1 -17.40 27.56 44.72
CA MET A 1 -16.96 28.01 43.38
C MET A 1 -17.07 29.51 43.38
N GLU A 2 -16.01 30.20 42.99
CA GLU A 2 -16.00 31.66 42.89
C GLU A 2 -16.20 32.04 41.42
N GLN A 3 -17.14 32.94 41.15
CA GLN A 3 -17.36 33.48 39.81
C GLN A 3 -16.60 34.79 39.67
N ILE A 4 -15.63 34.82 38.76
CA ILE A 4 -14.83 36.00 38.47
C ILE A 4 -15.33 36.59 37.14
N VAL A 5 -15.79 37.83 37.17
CA VAL A 5 -16.22 38.58 35.98
C VAL A 5 -15.17 39.65 35.68
N PHE A 6 -14.69 39.69 34.43
CA PHE A 6 -13.73 40.69 33.96
C PHE A 6 -14.10 41.18 32.56
N PRO A 7 -13.78 42.45 32.22
CA PRO A 7 -14.02 42.98 30.89
C PRO A 7 -13.10 42.30 29.87
N ILE A 8 -13.64 42.02 28.67
CA ILE A 8 -12.87 41.41 27.58
C ILE A 8 -11.90 42.44 27.01
N PRO A 9 -10.59 42.15 26.92
CA PRO A 9 -9.63 43.06 26.30
C PRO A 9 -9.94 43.31 24.82
N GLU A 10 -9.81 44.55 24.33
CA GLU A 10 -10.08 44.93 22.92
C GLU A 10 -9.32 44.07 21.89
N MET A 11 -8.14 43.58 22.25
CA MET A 11 -7.33 42.69 21.39
C MET A 11 -7.97 41.32 21.15
N CYS A 12 -8.90 40.88 22.00
CA CYS A 12 -9.62 39.63 21.84
C CYS A 12 -10.84 39.76 20.91
N ASP A 13 -11.29 40.98 20.62
CA ASP A 13 -12.45 41.26 19.78
C ASP A 13 -12.12 41.16 18.28
N GLN A 14 -10.87 41.41 17.90
CA GLN A 14 -10.37 41.36 16.52
C GLN A 14 -10.09 39.94 15.98
N ARG A 15 -10.71 38.92 16.57
CA ARG A 15 -10.37 37.52 16.27
C ARG A 15 -11.10 36.99 15.04
N HIS A 16 -10.37 36.35 14.13
CA HIS A 16 -10.94 35.63 12.99
C HIS A 16 -11.80 34.44 13.44
N GLU A 17 -12.96 34.24 12.82
CA GLU A 17 -13.95 33.21 13.19
C GLU A 17 -13.42 31.77 13.06
N SER A 18 -12.45 31.55 12.16
CA SER A 18 -11.70 30.32 11.95
C SER A 18 -10.80 29.90 13.13
N ALA A 19 -10.58 30.78 14.11
CA ALA A 19 -9.87 30.47 15.35
C ALA A 19 -10.80 29.93 16.46
N ARG A 20 -12.11 29.82 16.20
CA ARG A 20 -13.05 29.15 17.11
C ARG A 20 -12.78 27.65 17.10
N LEU A 21 -12.74 27.06 18.30
CA LEU A 21 -12.51 25.62 18.47
C LEU A 21 -13.58 24.83 17.72
N PRO A 22 -13.21 23.86 16.87
CA PRO A 22 -14.12 22.81 16.45
C PRO A 22 -14.64 22.12 17.71
N HIS A 23 -15.96 22.11 17.91
CA HIS A 23 -16.59 21.31 18.95
C HIS A 23 -16.54 19.85 18.52
N GLY A 24 -15.38 19.19 18.66
CA GLY A 24 -15.24 17.82 18.17
C GLY A 24 -13.94 17.16 18.59
N GLY A 25 -14.03 16.24 19.55
CA GLY A 25 -13.00 15.23 19.79
C GLY A 25 -12.67 15.04 21.26
N ALA A 26 -13.57 14.44 22.03
CA ALA A 26 -13.32 14.04 23.42
C ALA A 26 -12.06 13.17 23.54
N ARG A 27 -11.01 13.68 24.19
CA ARG A 27 -9.89 12.88 24.71
C ARG A 27 -9.46 13.39 26.09
N ARG A 28 -9.36 12.44 27.03
CA ARG A 28 -8.82 12.50 28.41
C ARG A 28 -8.68 13.92 29.03
N PRO A 29 -9.47 14.26 30.06
CA PRO A 29 -9.62 15.62 30.60
C PRO A 29 -8.34 16.28 31.16
N GLY A 30 -7.28 15.53 31.47
CA GLY A 30 -6.01 16.07 31.97
C GLY A 30 -5.00 16.53 30.89
N ILE A 31 -5.08 15.99 29.67
CA ILE A 31 -4.19 16.37 28.55
C ILE A 31 -4.73 17.63 27.84
N GLU A 32 -6.03 17.85 27.95
CA GLU A 32 -6.77 18.93 27.28
C GLU A 32 -6.45 20.31 27.88
N SER A 33 -6.38 20.44 29.20
CA SER A 33 -6.04 21.69 29.89
C SER A 33 -4.61 22.16 29.62
N GLY A 34 -3.63 21.25 29.62
CA GLY A 34 -2.25 21.57 29.24
C GLY A 34 -2.07 21.95 27.77
N ARG A 35 -2.81 21.28 26.87
CA ARG A 35 -2.85 21.63 25.44
C ARG A 35 -3.54 22.98 25.20
N LEU A 36 -4.61 23.28 25.93
CA LEU A 36 -5.32 24.55 25.87
C LEU A 36 -4.43 25.71 26.33
N LEU A 37 -3.68 25.53 27.43
CA LEU A 37 -2.72 26.51 27.96
C LEU A 37 -1.54 26.77 27.03
N ARG A 38 -1.02 25.74 26.35
CA ARG A 38 0.01 25.95 25.32
C ARG A 38 -0.57 26.71 24.13
N ARG A 39 -1.75 26.29 23.65
CA ARG A 39 -2.41 26.93 22.51
C ARG A 39 -2.89 28.35 22.82
N SER A 40 -3.22 28.68 24.06
CA SER A 40 -3.60 30.05 24.45
C SER A 40 -2.46 31.04 24.30
N ARG A 41 -1.22 30.60 24.53
CA ARG A 41 -0.03 31.42 24.27
C ARG A 41 0.12 31.68 22.76
N ASP A 42 0.02 30.64 21.94
CA ASP A 42 0.10 30.77 20.48
C ASP A 42 -1.02 31.68 19.92
N MET A 43 -2.25 31.53 20.43
CA MET A 43 -3.40 32.35 20.04
C MET A 43 -3.22 33.82 20.46
N PHE A 44 -2.57 34.08 21.60
CA PHE A 44 -2.29 35.43 22.07
C PHE A 44 -1.20 36.13 21.25
N ASP A 45 -0.15 35.39 20.86
CA ASP A 45 0.91 35.89 19.98
C ASP A 45 0.36 36.18 18.56
N GLU A 46 -0.57 35.35 18.07
CA GLU A 46 -1.31 35.60 16.83
C GLU A 46 -2.17 36.89 16.92
N MET A 47 -2.91 37.09 18.00
CA MET A 47 -3.70 38.33 18.21
C MET A 47 -2.82 39.59 18.23
N LYS A 48 -1.65 39.53 18.87
CA LYS A 48 -0.67 40.62 18.84
C LYS A 48 -0.16 40.89 17.43
N TRP A 49 0.10 39.82 16.67
CA TRP A 49 0.56 39.92 15.30
C TRP A 49 -0.49 40.56 14.38
N GLN A 50 -1.75 40.17 14.49
CA GLN A 50 -2.87 40.77 13.75
C GLN A 50 -3.01 42.27 14.05
N LYS A 51 -2.90 42.67 15.33
CA LYS A 51 -2.92 44.10 15.72
C LYS A 51 -1.76 44.88 15.11
N LYS A 52 -0.56 44.29 15.06
CA LYS A 52 0.62 44.90 14.43
C LYS A 52 0.47 45.02 12.91
N MET A 53 -0.15 44.04 12.28
CA MET A 53 -0.44 44.03 10.83
C MET A 53 -1.51 45.06 10.44
N GLY A 54 -2.51 45.29 11.30
CA GLY A 54 -3.52 46.34 11.09
C GLY A 54 -2.94 47.76 10.96
N GLY A 55 -1.72 47.99 11.45
CA GLY A 55 -1.00 49.24 11.24
C GLY A 55 -0.40 49.42 9.83
N GLN A 56 -0.43 48.40 8.97
CA GLN A 56 0.14 48.43 7.61
C GLN A 56 -0.90 47.98 6.58
N PRO A 57 -1.54 48.93 5.85
CA PRO A 57 -2.72 48.64 5.03
C PRO A 57 -2.43 47.67 3.87
N PHE A 58 -1.24 47.75 3.26
CA PHE A 58 -0.86 46.87 2.14
C PHE A 58 -0.72 45.40 2.57
N ARG A 59 -0.02 45.13 3.68
CA ARG A 59 0.18 43.75 4.16
C ARG A 59 -1.13 43.13 4.62
N PHE A 60 -1.96 43.89 5.32
CA PHE A 60 -3.28 43.47 5.75
C PHE A 60 -4.19 43.12 4.56
N TRP A 61 -4.20 43.95 3.51
CA TRP A 61 -5.02 43.68 2.31
C TRP A 61 -4.58 42.42 1.55
N VAL A 62 -3.27 42.19 1.41
CA VAL A 62 -2.76 40.95 0.79
C VAL A 62 -3.11 39.73 1.63
N SER A 63 -3.03 39.85 2.96
CA SER A 63 -3.37 38.79 3.93
C SER A 63 -4.85 38.42 3.93
N SER A 64 -5.74 39.40 3.81
CA SER A 64 -7.19 39.20 3.96
C SER A 64 -7.81 38.42 2.81
N HIS A 65 -7.19 38.43 1.62
CA HIS A 65 -7.69 37.78 0.41
C HIS A 65 -7.06 36.40 0.13
N MET A 66 -6.54 35.72 1.16
CA MET A 66 -5.83 34.42 1.03
C MET A 66 -6.60 33.38 0.18
N SER A 67 -7.92 33.24 0.41
CA SER A 67 -8.76 32.29 -0.33
C SER A 67 -8.91 32.63 -1.81
N ILE A 68 -8.96 33.92 -2.15
CA ILE A 68 -9.11 34.41 -3.53
C ILE A 68 -7.83 34.11 -4.31
N TRP A 69 -6.66 34.39 -3.74
CA TRP A 69 -5.37 34.10 -4.37
C TRP A 69 -5.22 32.60 -4.67
N SER A 70 -5.60 31.74 -3.73
CA SER A 70 -5.61 30.27 -3.91
C SER A 70 -6.55 29.85 -5.05
N GLN A 71 -7.75 30.41 -5.12
CA GLN A 71 -8.72 30.11 -6.18
C GLN A 71 -8.23 30.55 -7.57
N ILE A 72 -7.64 31.74 -7.67
CA ILE A 72 -7.07 32.24 -8.93
C ILE A 72 -5.95 31.32 -9.40
N LEU A 73 -5.01 30.96 -8.51
CA LEU A 73 -3.88 30.08 -8.84
C LEU A 73 -4.33 28.70 -9.33
N PHE A 74 -5.31 28.09 -8.68
CA PHE A 74 -5.84 26.80 -9.12
C PHE A 74 -6.50 26.90 -10.50
N ASN A 75 -7.34 27.92 -10.73
CA ASN A 75 -7.96 28.12 -12.04
C ASN A 75 -6.90 28.35 -13.12
N LEU A 76 -5.86 29.12 -12.81
CA LEU A 76 -4.75 29.39 -13.72
C LEU A 76 -3.96 28.13 -14.06
N ALA A 77 -3.68 27.27 -13.07
CA ALA A 77 -3.04 25.98 -13.29
C ALA A 77 -3.88 25.07 -14.19
N VAL A 78 -5.19 25.00 -14.01
CA VAL A 78 -6.09 24.23 -14.88
C VAL A 78 -6.05 24.75 -16.32
N ILE A 79 -6.12 26.07 -16.52
CA ILE A 79 -6.08 26.67 -17.86
C ILE A 79 -4.74 26.40 -18.55
N ILE A 80 -3.62 26.59 -17.86
CA ILE A 80 -2.28 26.32 -18.38
C ILE A 80 -2.16 24.87 -18.83
N ASN A 81 -2.60 23.92 -18.00
CA ASN A 81 -2.54 22.50 -18.34
C ASN A 81 -3.47 22.12 -19.48
N LEU A 82 -4.62 22.78 -19.60
CA LEU A 82 -5.54 22.61 -20.72
C LEU A 82 -4.91 23.12 -22.04
N ILE A 83 -4.22 24.26 -22.00
CA ILE A 83 -3.46 24.76 -23.16
C ILE A 83 -2.36 23.77 -23.57
N VAL A 84 -1.59 23.27 -22.60
CA VAL A 84 -0.55 22.25 -22.87
C VAL A 84 -1.18 20.97 -23.44
N ALA A 85 -2.33 20.51 -22.94
CA ALA A 85 -2.96 19.29 -23.42
C ALA A 85 -3.47 19.38 -24.87
N PHE A 86 -3.99 20.55 -25.29
CA PHE A 86 -4.55 20.71 -26.63
C PHE A 86 -3.56 21.17 -27.70
N PHE A 87 -2.55 21.96 -27.32
CA PHE A 87 -1.64 22.61 -28.27
C PHE A 87 -0.21 22.06 -28.25
N TYR A 88 0.06 21.00 -27.48
CA TYR A 88 1.35 20.30 -27.51
C TYR A 88 1.37 19.22 -28.60
N PRO A 89 2.47 19.02 -29.36
CA PRO A 89 3.74 19.74 -29.29
C PRO A 89 3.68 21.14 -29.90
N PHE A 90 4.42 22.08 -29.32
CA PHE A 90 4.48 23.49 -29.76
C PHE A 90 5.38 23.68 -31.00
N ASP A 91 5.33 22.75 -31.94
CA ASP A 91 6.14 22.82 -33.15
C ASP A 91 5.61 23.95 -34.03
N ASN A 92 6.45 24.98 -34.23
CA ASN A 92 6.13 26.18 -34.98
C ASN A 92 5.59 25.83 -36.39
N GLU A 93 6.13 24.81 -37.06
CA GLU A 93 5.72 24.49 -38.43
C GLU A 93 4.30 23.90 -38.55
N LEU A 94 3.89 23.03 -37.61
CA LEU A 94 2.58 22.39 -37.66
C LEU A 94 1.52 23.26 -36.99
N THR A 95 1.86 23.94 -35.89
CA THR A 95 0.95 24.83 -35.19
C THR A 95 0.72 26.10 -35.99
N ASP A 96 1.76 26.68 -36.61
CA ASP A 96 1.54 27.80 -37.52
C ASP A 96 0.78 27.35 -38.76
N ARG A 97 1.02 26.16 -39.33
CA ARG A 97 0.21 25.67 -40.46
C ARG A 97 -1.23 25.34 -40.08
N LEU A 98 -1.50 24.76 -38.90
CA LEU A 98 -2.84 24.42 -38.44
C LEU A 98 -3.61 25.67 -38.00
N LEU A 99 -2.93 26.64 -37.37
CA LEU A 99 -3.46 27.95 -37.03
C LEU A 99 -3.68 28.79 -38.29
N ILE A 100 -2.74 28.80 -39.25
CA ILE A 100 -2.89 29.43 -40.57
C ILE A 100 -4.01 28.74 -41.35
N LEU A 101 -4.13 27.41 -41.36
CA LEU A 101 -5.24 26.70 -42.02
C LEU A 101 -6.59 27.01 -41.34
N ALA A 102 -6.60 27.11 -40.01
CA ALA A 102 -7.71 27.59 -39.20
C ALA A 102 -7.87 29.12 -39.19
N LEU A 103 -7.09 29.87 -39.97
CA LEU A 103 -7.26 31.31 -40.19
C LEU A 103 -7.52 31.62 -41.68
N THR A 104 -7.09 30.76 -42.60
CA THR A 104 -7.21 30.88 -44.06
C THR A 104 -8.36 30.04 -44.65
N SER A 105 -8.96 29.15 -43.86
CA SER A 105 -10.26 28.58 -44.19
C SER A 105 -11.32 29.70 -44.32
N GLN A 106 -12.19 29.61 -45.32
CA GLN A 106 -13.36 30.48 -45.53
C GLN A 106 -14.32 30.52 -44.31
N VAL A 107 -14.07 29.70 -43.28
CA VAL A 107 -14.82 29.61 -42.01
C VAL A 107 -14.25 30.52 -40.90
N CYS A 108 -13.08 31.16 -41.08
CA CYS A 108 -12.31 31.70 -39.95
C CYS A 108 -12.34 33.23 -39.79
N THR A 109 -12.66 33.98 -40.85
CA THR A 109 -13.04 35.40 -40.73
C THR A 109 -14.24 35.64 -39.82
N PRO A 110 -15.32 34.82 -39.82
CA PRO A 110 -16.40 34.96 -38.84
C PRO A 110 -16.00 34.47 -37.45
N LEU A 111 -15.09 33.49 -37.30
CA LEU A 111 -14.65 33.04 -35.97
C LEU A 111 -13.82 34.09 -35.23
N ASN A 112 -12.87 34.74 -35.90
CA ASN A 112 -12.09 35.81 -35.28
C ASN A 112 -12.98 37.03 -34.93
N SER A 113 -13.90 37.43 -35.82
CA SER A 113 -14.85 38.51 -35.53
C SER A 113 -15.86 38.12 -34.45
N LEU A 114 -16.26 36.85 -34.36
CA LEU A 114 -17.09 36.31 -33.30
C LEU A 114 -16.34 36.34 -31.95
N ILE A 115 -15.06 35.96 -31.91
CA ILE A 115 -14.26 36.06 -30.68
C ILE A 115 -14.16 37.51 -30.21
N TRP A 116 -13.99 38.47 -31.13
CA TRP A 116 -14.04 39.91 -30.82
C TRP A 116 -15.42 40.33 -30.28
N ALA A 117 -16.50 39.93 -30.96
CA ALA A 117 -17.87 40.28 -30.54
C ALA A 117 -18.20 39.70 -29.16
N VAL A 118 -17.84 38.43 -28.91
CA VAL A 118 -18.04 37.74 -27.62
C VAL A 118 -17.17 38.36 -26.53
N MET A 119 -15.91 38.73 -26.83
CA MET A 119 -15.05 39.42 -25.87
C MET A 119 -15.62 40.80 -25.49
N LEU A 120 -16.02 41.61 -26.47
CA LEU A 120 -16.57 42.94 -26.22
C LEU A 120 -17.92 42.87 -25.49
N LEU A 121 -18.77 41.91 -25.87
CA LEU A 121 -20.04 41.66 -25.19
C LEU A 121 -19.82 41.21 -23.73
N SER A 122 -18.92 40.25 -23.50
CA SER A 122 -18.60 39.81 -22.14
C SER A 122 -17.94 40.91 -21.30
N ALA A 123 -17.16 41.81 -21.90
CA ALA A 123 -16.61 42.98 -21.22
C ALA A 123 -17.70 43.98 -20.84
N ALA A 124 -18.62 44.29 -21.75
CA ALA A 124 -19.76 45.18 -21.47
C ALA A 124 -20.67 44.61 -20.36
N VAL A 125 -20.94 43.30 -20.39
CA VAL A 125 -21.73 42.63 -19.35
C VAL A 125 -20.96 42.59 -18.02
N ALA A 126 -19.64 42.41 -18.02
CA ALA A 126 -18.83 42.41 -16.80
C ALA A 126 -18.82 43.77 -16.09
N ILE A 127 -18.81 44.86 -16.86
CA ILE A 127 -18.84 46.24 -16.33
C ILE A 127 -20.22 46.56 -15.75
N THR A 128 -21.29 46.12 -16.41
CA THR A 128 -22.67 46.38 -15.97
C THR A 128 -23.12 45.47 -14.82
N LEU A 129 -22.68 44.22 -14.81
CA LEU A 129 -23.03 43.20 -13.82
C LEU A 129 -21.77 42.39 -13.43
N PRO A 130 -21.05 42.75 -12.35
CA PRO A 130 -19.85 42.04 -11.90
C PRO A 130 -20.20 40.71 -11.21
N LYS A 131 -20.88 39.82 -11.94
CA LYS A 131 -21.15 38.45 -11.49
C LYS A 131 -19.89 37.61 -11.69
N PRO A 132 -19.56 36.70 -10.75
CA PRO A 132 -18.34 35.88 -10.83
C PRO A 132 -18.31 35.00 -12.09
N SER A 133 -19.47 34.54 -12.56
CA SER A 133 -19.59 33.77 -13.81
C SER A 133 -19.19 34.58 -15.04
N VAL A 134 -19.53 35.88 -15.09
CA VAL A 134 -19.23 36.76 -16.23
C VAL A 134 -17.75 37.12 -16.27
N ILE A 135 -17.13 37.33 -15.11
CA ILE A 135 -15.68 37.55 -15.02
C ILE A 135 -14.92 36.31 -15.51
N ARG A 136 -15.37 35.11 -15.14
CA ARG A 136 -14.77 33.86 -15.64
C ARG A 136 -14.89 33.71 -17.15
N THR A 137 -16.05 34.01 -17.73
CA THR A 137 -16.22 33.95 -19.19
C THR A 137 -15.38 35.00 -19.91
N LEU A 138 -15.26 36.22 -19.37
CA LEU A 138 -14.37 37.26 -19.91
C LEU A 138 -12.90 36.83 -19.87
N VAL A 139 -12.44 36.25 -18.77
CA VAL A 139 -11.05 35.74 -18.67
C VAL A 139 -10.79 34.65 -19.70
N MET A 140 -11.72 33.72 -19.89
CA MET A 140 -11.58 32.65 -20.90
C MET A 140 -11.56 33.20 -22.33
N THR A 141 -12.40 34.18 -22.66
CA THR A 141 -12.43 34.77 -24.00
C THR A 141 -11.18 35.61 -24.29
N VAL A 142 -10.63 36.29 -23.28
CA VAL A 142 -9.35 36.99 -23.37
C VAL A 142 -8.19 36.02 -23.59
N ILE A 143 -8.12 34.91 -22.83
CA ILE A 143 -7.06 33.90 -23.02
C ILE A 143 -7.18 33.23 -24.39
N LEU A 144 -8.40 32.86 -24.81
CA LEU A 144 -8.64 32.29 -26.13
C LEU A 144 -8.19 33.24 -27.24
N ARG A 145 -8.46 34.54 -27.10
CA ARG A 145 -7.98 35.54 -28.05
C ARG A 145 -6.47 35.63 -28.08
N LEU A 146 -5.79 35.62 -26.93
CA LEU A 146 -4.33 35.66 -26.84
C LEU A 146 -3.71 34.47 -27.58
N ILE A 147 -4.29 33.28 -27.46
CA ILE A 147 -3.86 32.08 -28.19
C ILE A 147 -3.97 32.31 -29.70
N PHE A 148 -5.10 32.82 -30.20
CA PHE A 148 -5.28 33.05 -31.63
C PHE A 148 -4.51 34.25 -32.19
N SER A 149 -4.15 35.25 -31.36
CA SER A 149 -3.42 36.44 -31.83
C SER A 149 -1.91 36.28 -31.74
N ALA A 150 -1.40 35.78 -30.62
CA ALA A 150 0.03 35.69 -30.34
C ALA A 150 0.58 34.26 -30.48
N GLY A 151 -0.30 33.26 -30.49
CA GLY A 151 0.06 31.85 -30.46
C GLY A 151 -0.01 31.25 -29.04
N PRO A 152 -0.02 29.91 -28.92
CA PRO A 152 -0.11 29.23 -27.64
C PRO A 152 1.15 29.39 -26.79
N GLN A 153 2.35 29.41 -27.39
CA GLN A 153 3.62 29.50 -26.67
C GLN A 153 3.82 30.82 -25.90
N PRO A 154 3.69 32.03 -26.49
CA PRO A 154 3.83 33.26 -25.73
C PRO A 154 2.69 33.47 -24.72
N THR A 155 1.48 32.99 -25.04
CA THR A 155 0.35 33.00 -24.09
C THR A 155 0.68 32.17 -22.85
N LEU A 156 1.27 30.98 -23.04
CA LEU A 156 1.69 30.11 -21.95
C LEU A 156 2.79 30.76 -21.09
N MET A 157 3.75 31.46 -21.69
CA MET A 157 4.78 32.21 -20.97
C MET A 157 4.20 33.35 -20.14
N LEU A 158 3.27 34.13 -20.70
CA LEU A 158 2.56 35.19 -19.97
C LEU A 158 1.78 34.63 -18.79
N LEU A 159 1.04 33.53 -19.00
CA LEU A 159 0.22 32.91 -17.98
C LEU A 159 1.10 32.25 -16.89
N GLY A 160 2.19 31.61 -17.29
CA GLY A 160 3.19 31.02 -16.39
C GLY A 160 3.89 32.06 -15.52
N THR A 161 4.36 33.18 -16.09
CA THR A 161 4.95 34.27 -15.29
C THR A 161 3.94 34.85 -14.31
N ALA A 162 2.68 35.05 -14.73
CA ALA A 162 1.60 35.45 -13.85
C ALA A 162 1.38 34.45 -12.71
N THR A 163 1.44 33.12 -12.95
CA THR A 163 1.35 32.11 -11.86
C THR A 163 2.45 32.26 -10.83
N VAL A 164 3.70 32.49 -11.25
CA VAL A 164 4.84 32.61 -10.34
C VAL A 164 4.66 33.85 -9.45
N VAL A 165 4.28 34.98 -10.04
CA VAL A 165 4.04 36.23 -9.29
C VAL A 165 2.87 36.04 -8.31
N LEU A 166 1.73 35.54 -8.78
CA LEU A 166 0.56 35.31 -7.93
C LEU A 166 0.85 34.29 -6.82
N LYS A 167 1.68 33.28 -7.07
CA LYS A 167 2.08 32.30 -6.07
C LYS A 167 3.00 32.92 -5.02
N GLY A 168 3.91 33.81 -5.43
CA GLY A 168 4.71 34.62 -4.52
C GLY A 168 3.82 35.47 -3.61
N VAL A 169 2.83 36.17 -4.16
CA VAL A 169 1.86 36.98 -3.38
C VAL A 169 1.05 36.12 -2.42
N HIS A 170 0.57 34.96 -2.87
CA HIS A 170 -0.16 34.01 -2.01
C HIS A 170 0.70 33.46 -0.88
N LEU A 171 1.96 33.10 -1.15
CA LEU A 171 2.89 32.65 -0.12
C LEU A 171 3.16 33.75 0.91
N LEU A 172 3.37 34.99 0.46
CA LEU A 172 3.54 36.15 1.34
C LEU A 172 2.28 36.40 2.19
N SER A 173 1.08 36.22 1.61
CA SER A 173 -0.21 36.30 2.30
C SER A 173 -0.32 35.26 3.42
N ILE A 174 0.08 34.00 3.18
CA ILE A 174 0.08 32.93 4.19
C ILE A 174 1.12 33.22 5.29
N MET A 175 2.34 33.60 4.90
CA MET A 175 3.39 33.93 5.87
C MET A 175 3.02 35.13 6.74
N ALA A 176 2.32 36.11 6.13
CA ALA A 176 1.77 37.24 6.85
C ALA A 176 0.66 36.80 7.80
N ASN A 177 -0.28 35.93 7.40
CA ASN A 177 -1.34 35.45 8.29
C ASN A 177 -0.82 34.58 9.45
N ALA A 178 0.26 33.82 9.26
CA ALA A 178 0.79 32.93 10.29
C ALA A 178 1.83 33.59 11.22
N GLY A 179 2.15 34.88 11.02
CA GLY A 179 3.18 35.59 11.79
C GLY A 179 4.58 34.98 11.67
N THR A 180 4.85 34.19 10.63
CA THR A 180 6.07 33.39 10.50
C THR A 180 7.32 34.22 10.23
N PHE A 181 7.16 35.50 9.87
CA PHE A 181 8.26 36.45 9.68
C PHE A 181 9.13 36.69 10.92
N GLN A 182 8.63 36.39 12.12
CA GLN A 182 9.44 36.50 13.36
C GLN A 182 10.20 35.20 13.71
N ARG A 183 9.93 34.10 12.99
CA ARG A 183 10.57 32.80 13.24
C ARG A 183 11.88 32.68 12.45
N SER A 184 12.80 31.87 12.96
CA SER A 184 14.05 31.56 12.25
C SER A 184 13.79 30.76 10.97
N VAL A 185 14.62 30.93 9.94
CA VAL A 185 14.48 30.22 8.64
C VAL A 185 14.41 28.70 8.82
N ARG A 186 15.16 28.15 9.79
CA ARG A 186 15.13 26.71 10.11
C ARG A 186 13.74 26.24 10.56
N GLN A 187 13.04 27.05 11.35
CA GLN A 187 11.68 26.75 11.79
C GLN A 187 10.69 26.85 10.63
N ILE A 188 10.88 27.81 9.72
CA ILE A 188 10.07 27.96 8.50
C ILE A 188 10.22 26.71 7.61
N CYS A 189 11.43 26.20 7.42
CA CYS A 189 11.68 24.98 6.64
C CYS A 189 11.21 23.68 7.31
N THR A 190 10.86 23.71 8.59
CA THR A 190 10.31 22.53 9.29
C THR A 190 8.79 22.45 9.16
N ASP A 191 8.13 23.57 8.83
CA ASP A 191 6.69 23.63 8.69
C ASP A 191 6.24 23.03 7.34
N THR A 192 5.57 21.88 7.40
CA THR A 192 5.17 21.11 6.22
C THR A 192 4.24 21.88 5.28
N GLU A 193 3.42 22.80 5.81
CA GLU A 193 2.49 23.60 5.01
C GLU A 193 3.24 24.64 4.15
N ILE A 194 4.21 25.34 4.75
CA ILE A 194 5.04 26.31 4.02
C ILE A 194 5.94 25.61 3.01
N VAL A 195 6.54 24.47 3.41
CA VAL A 195 7.36 23.66 2.51
C VAL A 195 6.57 23.23 1.27
N TYR A 196 5.32 22.78 1.43
CA TYR A 196 4.45 22.45 0.29
C TYR A 196 4.28 23.64 -0.67
N HIS A 197 4.02 24.85 -0.15
CA HIS A 197 3.86 26.03 -0.99
C HIS A 197 5.15 26.52 -1.64
N VAL A 198 6.30 26.35 -0.98
CA VAL A 198 7.63 26.62 -1.56
C VAL A 198 7.94 25.63 -2.68
N VAL A 199 7.69 24.34 -2.46
CA VAL A 199 7.85 23.29 -3.50
C VAL A 199 6.96 23.59 -4.70
N TYR A 200 5.71 23.99 -4.47
CA TYR A 200 4.81 24.43 -5.54
C TYR A 200 5.40 25.60 -6.34
N LEU A 201 5.98 26.61 -5.67
CA LEU A 201 6.64 27.75 -6.33
C LEU A 201 7.85 27.30 -7.17
N ILE A 202 8.63 26.33 -6.69
CA ILE A 202 9.74 25.74 -7.46
C ILE A 202 9.23 25.09 -8.75
N PHE A 203 8.15 24.31 -8.68
CA PHE A 203 7.54 23.71 -9.87
C PHE A 203 6.97 24.75 -10.85
N CYS A 204 6.42 25.86 -10.36
CA CYS A 204 6.03 26.98 -11.24
C CYS A 204 7.25 27.54 -12.01
N PHE A 205 8.39 27.70 -11.33
CA PHE A 205 9.62 28.19 -11.97
C PHE A 205 10.21 27.17 -12.96
N LEU A 206 10.19 25.87 -12.63
CA LEU A 206 10.63 24.79 -13.53
C LEU A 206 9.71 24.68 -14.77
N GLY A 207 8.41 24.91 -14.62
CA GLY A 207 7.45 24.98 -15.72
C GLY A 207 7.76 26.08 -16.73
N LEU A 208 8.28 27.21 -16.25
CA LEU A 208 8.68 28.33 -17.09
C LEU A 208 10.06 28.13 -17.73
N SER A 209 11.04 27.65 -16.95
CA SER A 209 12.46 27.65 -17.33
C SER A 209 12.93 26.37 -18.01
N THR A 210 12.34 25.21 -17.68
CA THR A 210 12.81 23.91 -18.17
C THR A 210 11.86 23.32 -19.20
N HIS A 211 10.60 23.05 -18.81
CA HIS A 211 9.62 22.45 -19.71
C HIS A 211 8.17 22.69 -19.24
N PRO A 212 7.21 22.94 -20.15
CA PRO A 212 5.78 23.11 -19.82
C PRO A 212 5.15 21.97 -19.02
N PHE A 213 5.66 20.75 -19.13
CA PHE A 213 5.11 19.59 -18.40
C PHE A 213 5.22 19.69 -16.89
N PHE A 214 6.15 20.49 -16.35
CA PHE A 214 6.18 20.69 -14.89
C PHE A 214 4.93 21.42 -14.37
N PHE A 215 4.17 22.12 -15.23
CA PHE A 215 2.87 22.66 -14.86
C PHE A 215 1.83 21.58 -14.52
N SER A 216 2.00 20.34 -15.00
CA SER A 216 1.10 19.22 -14.66
C SER A 216 1.11 18.89 -13.17
N VAL A 217 2.25 19.06 -12.51
CA VAL A 217 2.40 18.82 -11.07
C VAL A 217 1.54 19.79 -10.26
N LEU A 218 1.27 21.00 -10.79
CA LEU A 218 0.43 21.98 -10.11
C LEU A 218 -1.03 21.52 -9.97
N LEU A 219 -1.50 20.60 -10.82
CA LEU A 219 -2.84 20.03 -10.71
C LEU A 219 -3.04 19.20 -9.44
N PHE A 220 -1.97 18.69 -8.84
CA PHE A 220 -2.05 17.97 -7.56
C PHE A 220 -2.57 18.86 -6.42
N ASP A 221 -2.61 20.18 -6.58
CA ASP A 221 -3.25 21.08 -5.63
C ASP A 221 -4.74 20.78 -5.43
N VAL A 222 -5.39 20.10 -6.39
CA VAL A 222 -6.76 19.58 -6.21
C VAL A 222 -6.88 18.69 -4.97
N VAL A 223 -5.83 17.92 -4.66
CA VAL A 223 -5.78 17.02 -3.50
C VAL A 223 -5.80 17.79 -2.19
N TYR A 224 -5.09 18.92 -2.14
CA TYR A 224 -5.02 19.75 -0.93
C TYR A 224 -6.31 20.55 -0.71
N ARG A 225 -6.98 20.94 -1.81
CA ARG A 225 -8.18 21.78 -1.78
C ARG A 225 -9.45 21.00 -1.44
N GLU A 226 -9.52 19.72 -1.83
CA GLU A 226 -10.71 18.90 -1.67
C GLU A 226 -10.57 17.93 -0.48
N GLU A 227 -11.31 18.19 0.60
CA GLU A 227 -11.24 17.38 1.82
C GLU A 227 -11.65 15.91 1.57
N THR A 228 -12.59 15.67 0.67
CA THR A 228 -13.05 14.32 0.32
C THR A 228 -11.93 13.49 -0.32
N LEU A 229 -11.22 14.06 -1.30
CA LEU A 229 -10.10 13.42 -1.99
C LEU A 229 -8.93 13.19 -1.02
N LEU A 230 -8.63 14.19 -0.18
CA LEU A 230 -7.60 14.05 0.86
C LEU A 230 -7.93 12.91 1.82
N ASN A 231 -9.19 12.77 2.24
CA ASN A 231 -9.62 11.67 3.10
C ASN A 231 -9.47 10.30 2.42
N VAL A 232 -9.73 10.20 1.12
CA VAL A 232 -9.47 8.97 0.35
C VAL A 232 -7.98 8.62 0.36
N ILE A 233 -7.09 9.57 0.09
CA ILE A 233 -5.63 9.34 0.13
C ILE A 233 -5.17 9.03 1.56
N ARG A 234 -5.76 9.69 2.56
CA ARG A 234 -5.47 9.44 3.99
C ARG A 234 -5.84 8.02 4.38
N SER A 235 -6.91 7.46 3.82
CA SER A 235 -7.32 6.08 4.10
C SER A 235 -6.25 5.06 3.69
N VAL A 236 -5.56 5.29 2.56
CA VAL A 236 -4.46 4.45 2.07
C VAL A 236 -3.17 4.71 2.84
N THR A 237 -2.81 5.98 3.04
CA THR A 237 -1.55 6.35 3.70
C THR A 237 -1.53 6.06 5.20
N ARG A 238 -2.70 5.98 5.86
CA ARG A 238 -2.81 5.61 7.28
C ARG A 238 -2.20 4.24 7.57
N ASN A 239 -2.40 3.28 6.67
CA ASN A 239 -1.84 1.92 6.78
C ASN A 239 -0.65 1.72 5.82
N GLY A 240 0.03 2.79 5.38
CA GLY A 240 1.04 2.72 4.32
C GLY A 240 2.16 1.71 4.59
N ARG A 241 2.54 1.48 5.85
CA ARG A 241 3.57 0.48 6.22
C ARG A 241 3.20 -0.94 5.76
N SER A 242 1.94 -1.36 5.91
CA SER A 242 1.54 -2.72 5.50
C SER A 242 1.50 -2.87 3.99
N ILE A 243 1.10 -1.82 3.26
CA ILE A 243 1.09 -1.79 1.80
C ILE A 243 2.53 -1.88 1.26
N VAL A 244 3.47 -1.12 1.85
CA VAL A 244 4.89 -1.17 1.47
C VAL A 244 5.47 -2.56 1.74
N LEU A 245 5.18 -3.18 2.89
CA LEU A 245 5.65 -4.52 3.20
C LEU A 245 5.11 -5.58 2.22
N ALA A 246 3.85 -5.47 1.81
CA ALA A 246 3.27 -6.35 0.79
C ALA A 246 3.93 -6.16 -0.58
N ALA A 247 4.21 -4.92 -0.99
CA ALA A 247 4.92 -4.63 -2.24
C ALA A 247 6.36 -5.18 -2.23
N VAL A 248 7.06 -5.07 -1.10
CA VAL A 248 8.40 -5.67 -0.93
C VAL A 248 8.34 -7.20 -1.02
N LEU A 249 7.34 -7.84 -0.41
CA LEU A 249 7.14 -9.28 -0.53
C LEU A 249 6.89 -9.69 -1.99
N ALA A 250 6.03 -8.97 -2.72
CA ALA A 250 5.78 -9.22 -4.13
C ALA A 250 7.06 -9.06 -4.98
N LEU A 251 7.87 -8.04 -4.70
CA LEU A 251 9.16 -7.82 -5.37
C LEU A 251 10.13 -8.99 -5.13
N ILE A 252 10.22 -9.48 -3.88
CA ILE A 252 11.06 -10.65 -3.53
C ILE A 252 10.59 -11.89 -4.31
N LEU A 253 9.29 -12.12 -4.40
CA LEU A 253 8.75 -13.26 -5.16
C LEU A 253 9.08 -13.16 -6.65
N VAL A 254 8.86 -12.00 -7.26
CA VAL A 254 9.23 -11.76 -8.67
C VAL A 254 10.73 -11.97 -8.89
N PHE A 255 11.57 -11.51 -7.96
CA PHE A 255 13.02 -11.71 -8.03
C PHE A 255 13.41 -13.19 -7.94
N MET A 256 12.81 -13.97 -7.03
CA MET A 256 13.06 -15.41 -6.91
C MET A 256 12.65 -16.16 -8.18
N PHE A 257 11.48 -15.87 -8.74
CA PHE A 257 11.05 -16.45 -10.02
C PHE A 257 11.96 -16.03 -11.18
N SER A 258 12.45 -14.80 -11.18
CA SER A 258 13.41 -14.33 -12.18
C SER A 258 14.74 -15.09 -12.11
N ILE A 259 15.24 -15.45 -10.92
CA ILE A 259 16.45 -16.27 -10.76
C ILE A 259 16.23 -17.69 -11.30
N ILE A 260 15.13 -18.33 -10.92
CA ILE A 260 14.81 -19.69 -11.38
C ILE A 260 14.63 -19.70 -12.90
N GLY A 261 13.94 -18.69 -13.45
CA GLY A 261 13.77 -18.48 -14.88
C GLY A 261 15.10 -18.25 -15.60
N TYR A 262 15.99 -17.42 -15.04
CA TYR A 262 17.32 -17.18 -15.60
C TYR A 262 18.13 -18.49 -15.69
N PHE A 263 18.23 -19.26 -14.60
CA PHE A 263 18.96 -20.52 -14.60
C PHE A 263 18.34 -21.58 -15.52
N SER A 264 17.01 -21.67 -15.57
CA SER A 264 16.33 -22.68 -16.40
C SER A 264 16.35 -22.32 -17.88
N PHE A 265 16.20 -21.03 -18.22
CA PHE A 265 16.09 -20.56 -19.60
C PHE A 265 17.45 -20.37 -20.29
N ILE A 266 18.49 -19.94 -19.57
CA ILE A 266 19.86 -19.89 -20.14
C ILE A 266 20.37 -21.29 -20.46
N ASN A 267 20.20 -22.23 -19.53
CA ASN A 267 20.60 -23.63 -19.78
C ASN A 267 19.74 -24.29 -20.87
N GLY A 268 18.55 -23.77 -21.16
CA GLY A 268 17.69 -24.22 -22.26
C GLY A 268 17.98 -23.56 -23.62
N GLN A 269 18.52 -22.35 -23.64
CA GLN A 269 18.90 -21.63 -24.87
C GLN A 269 20.21 -22.15 -25.46
N GLU A 270 21.14 -22.66 -24.65
CA GLU A 270 22.38 -23.26 -25.14
C GLU A 270 22.15 -24.54 -25.95
N SER A 271 20.98 -25.17 -25.83
CA SER A 271 20.64 -26.36 -26.61
C SER A 271 20.00 -26.07 -27.97
N ARG A 272 19.72 -24.80 -28.32
CA ARG A 272 19.01 -24.45 -29.56
C ARG A 272 19.81 -23.65 -30.58
N ASP A 273 20.98 -23.14 -30.22
CA ASP A 273 21.91 -22.51 -31.17
C ASP A 273 23.18 -23.35 -31.31
N GLY A 274 23.06 -24.40 -32.13
CA GLY A 274 24.15 -25.32 -32.46
C GLY A 274 25.20 -24.71 -33.37
N ARG A 275 25.89 -23.64 -32.95
CA ARG A 275 27.15 -23.20 -33.56
C ARG A 275 28.16 -22.72 -32.51
N HIS A 276 29.03 -23.65 -32.15
CA HIS A 276 30.44 -23.48 -31.81
C HIS A 276 30.90 -22.06 -31.45
N PHE A 277 31.12 -21.78 -30.15
CA PHE A 277 32.31 -21.01 -29.78
C PHE A 277 32.79 -21.35 -28.35
N GLN A 278 33.97 -21.96 -28.33
CA GLN A 278 34.90 -22.23 -27.23
C GLN A 278 34.64 -21.59 -25.85
N VAL A 279 34.24 -22.39 -24.86
CA VAL A 279 34.74 -22.27 -23.47
C VAL A 279 34.83 -23.66 -22.78
N SER A 280 35.46 -24.64 -23.45
CA SER A 280 35.63 -26.00 -22.85
C SER A 280 37.08 -26.51 -22.93
N LEU A 281 38.05 -25.59 -23.00
CA LEU A 281 39.48 -25.92 -23.13
C LEU A 281 40.39 -25.31 -22.06
N LEU A 282 39.84 -24.91 -20.90
CA LEU A 282 40.66 -24.36 -19.81
C LEU A 282 40.40 -25.00 -18.43
N TYR A 283 39.99 -26.27 -18.35
CA TYR A 283 39.91 -26.97 -17.06
C TYR A 283 40.27 -28.47 -17.13
N ARG A 284 41.10 -28.88 -18.11
CA ARG A 284 41.54 -30.30 -18.21
C ARG A 284 42.91 -30.60 -17.58
N HIS A 285 43.51 -29.68 -16.84
CA HIS A 285 44.78 -29.97 -16.17
C HIS A 285 44.86 -29.35 -14.77
N LEU A 286 44.27 -30.01 -13.78
CA LEU A 286 44.82 -30.03 -12.41
C LEU A 286 44.35 -31.29 -11.66
N PRO A 287 45.25 -32.11 -11.10
CA PRO A 287 44.86 -33.29 -10.33
C PRO A 287 44.70 -32.89 -8.86
N VAL A 288 43.47 -32.76 -8.37
CA VAL A 288 43.23 -32.69 -6.92
C VAL A 288 42.09 -33.64 -6.56
N ARG A 289 42.51 -34.78 -6.04
CA ARG A 289 41.69 -35.72 -5.27
C ARG A 289 41.39 -35.04 -3.93
N LEU A 290 40.14 -34.68 -3.67
CA LEU A 290 39.67 -34.29 -2.34
C LEU A 290 38.35 -35.03 -2.08
N ASP A 291 38.42 -35.98 -1.16
CA ASP A 291 37.29 -36.61 -0.51
C ASP A 291 36.31 -35.55 -0.01
N ARG A 292 35.07 -35.59 -0.47
CA ARG A 292 33.97 -34.80 0.11
C ARG A 292 33.13 -35.71 0.98
N GLN A 293 33.72 -36.15 2.08
CA GLN A 293 32.99 -36.66 3.24
C GLN A 293 32.44 -35.48 4.05
N HIS A 294 31.15 -35.58 4.39
CA HIS A 294 30.49 -35.00 5.57
C HIS A 294 30.74 -33.51 5.88
N GLY A 295 29.81 -32.64 5.44
CA GLY A 295 29.87 -31.22 5.77
C GLY A 295 28.56 -30.44 5.69
N ALA A 296 27.41 -31.05 6.04
CA ALA A 296 26.13 -30.33 6.03
C ALA A 296 25.14 -30.75 7.14
N TYR A 297 25.63 -31.13 8.33
CA TYR A 297 24.76 -31.50 9.46
C TYR A 297 25.09 -30.84 10.80
N HIS A 298 25.96 -29.82 10.82
CA HIS A 298 26.43 -29.24 12.09
C HIS A 298 26.04 -27.78 12.37
N GLU A 299 25.18 -27.16 11.55
CA GLU A 299 24.81 -25.74 11.72
C GLU A 299 23.35 -25.47 12.11
N VAL A 300 22.58 -26.48 12.51
CA VAL A 300 21.17 -26.30 12.93
C VAL A 300 20.95 -26.62 14.43
N LYS A 301 22.01 -26.84 15.21
CA LYS A 301 21.90 -27.22 16.63
C LYS A 301 22.10 -26.08 17.64
N ALA A 302 22.39 -24.86 17.20
CA ALA A 302 22.73 -23.75 18.09
C ALA A 302 21.66 -22.65 18.23
N GLN A 303 20.53 -22.72 17.49
CA GLN A 303 19.54 -21.63 17.45
C GLN A 303 18.08 -22.10 17.45
N ALA A 304 17.75 -23.10 18.26
CA ALA A 304 16.36 -23.53 18.48
C ALA A 304 16.09 -23.87 19.94
N LEU A 305 16.39 -22.94 20.86
CA LEU A 305 15.65 -22.87 22.12
C LEU A 305 14.54 -21.85 21.89
N ARG A 306 13.28 -22.34 21.93
CA ARG A 306 12.01 -21.58 21.87
C ARG A 306 11.26 -21.64 20.54
N ASP A 307 10.86 -22.85 20.13
CA ASP A 307 9.47 -23.19 19.76
C ASP A 307 9.43 -24.52 18.99
N THR A 308 8.97 -25.59 19.66
CA THR A 308 8.89 -26.95 19.11
C THR A 308 7.91 -27.08 17.95
N SER A 309 6.94 -26.16 17.84
CA SER A 309 5.92 -26.16 16.78
C SER A 309 6.45 -25.76 15.40
N THR A 310 7.63 -25.14 15.32
CA THR A 310 8.20 -24.66 14.04
C THR A 310 9.14 -25.69 13.41
N MET A 311 9.49 -26.76 14.13
CA MET A 311 10.46 -27.76 13.69
C MET A 311 9.85 -28.79 12.73
N ASP A 312 8.55 -29.08 12.85
CA ASP A 312 7.83 -29.98 11.92
C ASP A 312 7.65 -29.36 10.52
N TYR A 313 7.56 -28.03 10.43
CA TYR A 313 7.48 -27.34 9.12
C TYR A 313 8.82 -27.26 8.39
N MET A 314 9.94 -27.57 9.06
CA MET A 314 11.29 -27.60 8.47
C MET A 314 11.85 -29.01 8.30
N ALA A 315 11.12 -30.05 8.69
CA ALA A 315 11.48 -31.42 8.35
C ALA A 315 11.29 -31.60 6.84
N ALA A 316 12.39 -31.89 6.12
CA ALA A 316 12.33 -32.20 4.70
C ALA A 316 11.29 -33.30 4.45
N LYS A 317 10.40 -33.11 3.46
CA LYS A 317 9.45 -34.14 3.01
C LYS A 317 10.25 -35.39 2.68
N LYS A 318 10.14 -36.42 3.51
CA LYS A 318 10.71 -37.73 3.21
C LYS A 318 9.86 -38.31 2.09
N HIS A 319 10.49 -38.58 0.95
CA HIS A 319 9.84 -39.28 -0.14
C HIS A 319 9.92 -40.79 0.14
N LEU A 320 8.76 -41.47 0.15
CA LEU A 320 8.74 -42.93 0.15
C LEU A 320 9.05 -43.39 -1.27
N GLU A 321 10.25 -43.91 -1.47
CA GLU A 321 10.61 -44.62 -2.69
C GLU A 321 10.35 -46.11 -2.47
N ILE A 322 9.42 -46.68 -3.25
CA ILE A 322 9.16 -48.12 -3.24
C ILE A 322 10.23 -48.78 -4.10
N ASN A 323 11.06 -49.62 -3.48
CA ASN A 323 11.98 -50.47 -4.22
C ASN A 323 11.18 -51.61 -4.88
N SER A 324 11.18 -51.66 -6.22
CA SER A 324 10.50 -52.71 -7.00
C SER A 324 11.01 -54.11 -6.69
N ASP A 325 12.27 -54.22 -6.26
CA ASP A 325 12.95 -55.50 -6.05
C ASP A 325 12.82 -55.99 -4.60
N HIS A 326 12.03 -55.30 -3.77
CA HIS A 326 11.81 -55.69 -2.39
C HIS A 326 10.94 -56.96 -2.31
N PRO A 327 11.32 -57.99 -1.53
CA PRO A 327 10.61 -59.27 -1.50
C PRO A 327 9.12 -59.15 -1.13
N ILE A 328 8.74 -58.15 -0.34
CA ILE A 328 7.34 -57.86 0.00
C ILE A 328 6.55 -57.37 -1.23
N VAL A 329 7.14 -56.51 -2.06
CA VAL A 329 6.49 -55.95 -3.25
C VAL A 329 6.34 -57.04 -4.31
N GLU A 330 7.35 -57.89 -4.46
CA GLU A 330 7.30 -59.04 -5.38
C GLU A 330 6.26 -60.08 -4.92
N ALA A 331 6.19 -60.39 -3.62
CA ALA A 331 5.17 -61.30 -3.09
C ALA A 331 3.75 -60.74 -3.23
N LEU A 332 3.56 -59.43 -3.04
CA LEU A 332 2.29 -58.75 -3.28
C LEU A 332 1.89 -58.81 -4.76
N ARG A 333 2.85 -58.64 -5.67
CA ARG A 333 2.63 -58.73 -7.12
C ARG A 333 2.14 -60.11 -7.52
N VAL A 334 2.83 -61.17 -7.08
CA VAL A 334 2.44 -62.56 -7.37
C VAL A 334 1.05 -62.87 -6.81
N LYS A 335 0.72 -62.42 -5.60
CA LYS A 335 -0.62 -62.63 -5.02
C LYS A 335 -1.71 -61.84 -5.74
N ALA A 336 -1.43 -60.60 -6.17
CA ALA A 336 -2.38 -59.79 -6.93
C ALA A 336 -2.61 -60.30 -8.37
N GLU A 337 -1.59 -60.92 -8.98
CA GLU A 337 -1.72 -61.60 -10.28
C GLU A 337 -2.57 -62.88 -10.18
N ALA A 338 -2.50 -63.58 -9.03
CA ALA A 338 -3.29 -64.79 -8.77
C ALA A 338 -4.78 -64.48 -8.53
N ASP A 339 -5.09 -63.45 -7.73
CA ASP A 339 -6.46 -62.95 -7.56
C ASP A 339 -6.46 -61.42 -7.42
N LYS A 340 -7.10 -60.75 -8.39
CA LYS A 340 -7.19 -59.28 -8.43
C LYS A 340 -8.17 -58.70 -7.41
N ASN A 341 -9.05 -59.52 -6.85
CA ASN A 341 -10.10 -59.10 -5.94
C ASN A 341 -9.93 -59.57 -4.50
N ASP A 342 -8.79 -60.17 -4.15
CA ASP A 342 -8.49 -60.55 -2.78
C ASP A 342 -8.46 -59.31 -1.86
N LYS A 343 -9.43 -59.26 -0.94
CA LYS A 343 -9.59 -58.21 0.08
C LYS A 343 -8.35 -58.12 0.96
N ALA A 344 -7.70 -59.24 1.28
CA ALA A 344 -6.49 -59.27 2.10
C ALA A 344 -5.30 -58.59 1.40
N VAL A 345 -5.15 -58.78 0.07
CA VAL A 345 -4.08 -58.12 -0.70
C VAL A 345 -4.32 -56.61 -0.78
N LYS A 346 -5.57 -56.18 -1.00
CA LYS A 346 -5.94 -54.75 -1.01
C LYS A 346 -5.68 -54.09 0.34
N ASP A 347 -6.03 -54.76 1.42
CA ASP A 347 -5.77 -54.28 2.78
C ASP A 347 -4.27 -54.20 3.08
N LEU A 348 -3.47 -55.17 2.63
CA LEU A 348 -2.02 -55.16 2.86
C LEU A 348 -1.32 -54.02 2.10
N VAL A 349 -1.76 -53.73 0.87
CA VAL A 349 -1.26 -52.60 0.07
C VAL A 349 -1.63 -51.26 0.72
N MET A 350 -2.88 -51.12 1.19
CA MET A 350 -3.31 -49.86 1.81
C MET A 350 -2.64 -49.65 3.17
N LEU A 351 -2.39 -50.72 3.95
CA LEU A 351 -1.59 -50.65 5.17
C LEU A 351 -0.16 -50.18 4.90
N LEU A 352 0.49 -50.68 3.84
CA LEU A 352 1.84 -50.25 3.45
C LEU A 352 1.86 -48.74 3.12
N PHE A 353 0.81 -48.24 2.46
CA PHE A 353 0.65 -46.83 2.17
C PHE A 353 0.42 -45.98 3.43
N GLU A 354 -0.52 -46.37 4.29
CA GLU A 354 -0.86 -45.60 5.51
C GLU A 354 0.30 -45.60 6.53
N THR A 355 1.02 -46.71 6.68
CA THR A 355 2.23 -46.79 7.53
C THR A 355 3.37 -45.91 6.99
N SER A 356 3.47 -45.77 5.68
CA SER A 356 4.43 -44.86 5.05
C SER A 356 4.09 -43.38 5.28
N LEU A 357 2.78 -43.05 5.29
CA LEU A 357 2.30 -41.70 5.62
C LEU A 357 2.63 -41.34 7.07
N LEU A 358 2.33 -42.25 8.01
CA LEU A 358 2.65 -42.08 9.42
C LEU A 358 4.16 -41.93 9.66
N SER A 359 4.99 -42.77 9.04
CA SER A 359 6.46 -42.71 9.15
C SER A 359 7.04 -41.43 8.56
N SER A 360 6.33 -40.82 7.61
CA SER A 360 6.69 -39.56 6.96
C SER A 360 6.13 -38.33 7.71
N GLY A 361 5.43 -38.53 8.82
CA GLY A 361 4.91 -37.46 9.68
C GLY A 361 3.56 -36.89 9.22
N PHE A 362 2.85 -37.57 8.31
CA PHE A 362 1.49 -37.17 7.91
C PHE A 362 0.44 -37.79 8.84
N SER A 363 -0.63 -37.03 9.10
CA SER A 363 -1.83 -37.54 9.78
C SER A 363 -2.66 -38.39 8.82
N LEU A 364 -3.25 -39.47 9.33
CA LEU A 364 -4.24 -40.25 8.58
C LEU A 364 -5.57 -39.48 8.53
N GLU A 365 -6.25 -39.52 7.38
CA GLU A 365 -7.57 -38.90 7.20
C GLU A 365 -8.65 -39.64 8.01
N GLU A 366 -8.56 -40.98 8.10
CA GLU A 366 -9.54 -41.83 8.78
C GLU A 366 -8.82 -42.89 9.66
N PRO A 367 -8.52 -42.56 10.94
CA PRO A 367 -7.79 -43.48 11.83
C PRO A 367 -8.60 -44.74 12.17
N ASP A 368 -9.93 -44.65 12.18
CA ASP A 368 -10.82 -45.77 12.53
C ASP A 368 -10.83 -46.86 11.45
N VAL A 369 -10.74 -46.47 10.18
CA VAL A 369 -10.66 -47.42 9.04
C VAL A 369 -9.29 -48.09 9.01
N HIS A 370 -8.22 -47.35 9.27
CA HIS A 370 -6.86 -47.91 9.40
C HIS A 370 -6.79 -48.94 10.54
N ALA A 371 -7.35 -48.62 11.72
CA ALA A 371 -7.41 -49.54 12.85
C ALA A 371 -8.23 -50.81 12.50
N SER A 372 -9.38 -50.64 11.86
CA SER A 372 -10.23 -51.76 11.40
C SER A 372 -9.48 -52.70 10.45
N ARG A 373 -8.67 -52.15 9.56
CA ARG A 373 -7.83 -52.91 8.63
C ARG A 373 -6.70 -53.68 9.32
N ILE A 374 -6.07 -53.10 10.34
CA ILE A 374 -5.09 -53.80 11.19
C ILE A 374 -5.75 -54.99 11.90
N TYR A 375 -6.94 -54.79 12.49
CA TYR A 375 -7.68 -55.87 13.15
C TYR A 375 -8.05 -56.99 12.18
N HIS A 376 -8.47 -56.67 10.95
CA HIS A 376 -8.74 -57.66 9.92
C HIS A 376 -7.48 -58.47 9.55
N MET A 377 -6.33 -57.80 9.36
CA MET A 377 -5.08 -58.49 9.05
C MET A 377 -4.58 -59.38 10.20
N MET A 378 -4.82 -58.96 11.45
CA MET A 378 -4.50 -59.76 12.64
C MET A 378 -5.39 -61.00 12.76
N LYS A 379 -6.69 -60.90 12.42
CA LYS A 379 -7.60 -62.05 12.36
C LYS A 379 -7.18 -63.05 11.29
N LEU A 380 -6.83 -62.58 10.09
CA LEU A 380 -6.29 -63.39 9.00
C LEU A 380 -4.97 -64.07 9.40
N GLY A 381 -4.06 -63.36 10.07
CA GLY A 381 -2.79 -63.92 10.54
C GLY A 381 -2.92 -64.97 11.64
N LEU A 382 -4.03 -64.94 12.39
CA LEU A 382 -4.35 -65.91 13.45
C LEU A 382 -5.27 -67.04 12.98
N GLY A 383 -5.75 -67.01 11.73
CA GLY A 383 -6.64 -68.02 11.16
C GLY A 383 -8.03 -68.05 11.78
N ILE A 384 -8.55 -66.89 12.20
CA ILE A 384 -9.90 -66.73 12.77
C ILE A 384 -10.84 -66.31 11.62
N ASP A 385 -11.87 -67.11 11.33
CA ASP A 385 -12.83 -66.86 10.24
C ASP A 385 -13.64 -65.55 10.46
N GLU A 386 -14.00 -64.86 9.37
CA GLU A 386 -14.63 -63.52 9.40
C GLU A 386 -16.05 -63.46 9.99
N ASP A 387 -16.66 -64.60 10.37
CA ASP A 387 -18.08 -64.68 10.74
C ASP A 387 -18.44 -64.29 12.19
N ASP A 388 -17.47 -63.95 13.04
CA ASP A 388 -17.74 -63.60 14.45
C ASP A 388 -17.97 -62.08 14.72
N VAL A 389 -18.20 -61.26 13.69
CA VAL A 389 -18.62 -59.86 13.87
C VAL A 389 -19.64 -59.47 12.79
N PRO A 390 -20.84 -58.96 13.14
CA PRO A 390 -21.86 -58.66 12.15
C PRO A 390 -21.41 -57.55 11.20
N ALA A 391 -21.61 -57.82 9.91
CA ALA A 391 -21.42 -56.91 8.80
C ALA A 391 -22.16 -55.58 9.03
N GLY A 392 -21.43 -54.46 8.92
CA GLY A 392 -21.97 -53.11 8.98
C GLY A 392 -21.41 -52.27 7.85
N GLY A 393 -22.03 -52.36 6.68
CA GLY A 393 -21.93 -51.36 5.62
C GLY A 393 -23.25 -50.59 5.54
N GLU A 394 -23.13 -49.25 5.52
CA GLU A 394 -24.13 -48.23 5.20
C GLU A 394 -25.21 -47.85 6.25
N GLU A 395 -25.42 -46.52 6.35
CA GLU A 395 -26.40 -45.74 7.13
C GLU A 395 -26.18 -45.55 8.64
N ALA A 396 -25.63 -44.38 9.02
CA ALA A 396 -26.15 -43.55 10.11
C ALA A 396 -25.54 -42.13 10.06
N LYS A 397 -26.28 -41.21 9.46
CA LYS A 397 -26.14 -39.76 9.67
C LYS A 397 -27.28 -39.35 10.61
N ALA A 398 -26.98 -38.47 11.57
CA ALA A 398 -27.89 -37.88 12.57
C ALA A 398 -28.13 -38.80 13.79
N GLU A 399 -28.12 -38.37 15.05
CA GLU A 399 -28.30 -37.07 15.70
C GLU A 399 -27.57 -37.09 17.06
N GLU A 400 -26.96 -35.98 17.47
CA GLU A 400 -27.07 -35.52 18.86
C GLU A 400 -26.76 -34.01 18.90
N GLU A 401 -27.82 -33.20 18.92
CA GLU A 401 -27.75 -31.79 19.31
C GLU A 401 -28.51 -31.60 20.64
N MET A 402 -27.80 -30.94 21.59
CA MET A 402 -28.25 -30.15 22.76
C MET A 402 -28.35 -30.83 24.14
N PRO A 403 -28.20 -30.07 25.27
CA PRO A 403 -27.75 -28.67 25.47
C PRO A 403 -26.67 -28.49 26.59
N PRO A 404 -26.12 -27.27 26.80
CA PRO A 404 -25.04 -27.02 27.74
C PRO A 404 -25.57 -26.78 29.16
N LEU A 405 -24.92 -27.34 30.18
CA LEU A 405 -24.93 -26.77 31.54
C LEU A 405 -23.61 -27.04 32.26
N GLU A 406 -23.10 -25.96 32.85
CA GLU A 406 -22.04 -25.89 33.83
C GLU A 406 -22.26 -26.91 34.97
N ASN A 407 -21.25 -27.72 35.28
CA ASN A 407 -20.93 -28.00 36.68
C ASN A 407 -19.48 -28.48 36.88
N ASP A 408 -18.92 -28.03 37.99
CA ASP A 408 -17.53 -27.66 38.19
C ASP A 408 -16.67 -28.80 38.79
N GLU A 409 -16.77 -30.04 38.28
CA GLU A 409 -16.14 -31.20 38.96
C GLU A 409 -15.10 -32.00 38.16
N ASN A 410 -15.02 -31.89 36.83
CA ASN A 410 -14.02 -32.65 36.05
C ASN A 410 -12.65 -31.93 35.89
N ALA A 411 -12.55 -30.67 36.28
CA ALA A 411 -11.26 -29.96 36.43
C ALA A 411 -10.40 -30.50 37.59
N SER A 412 -10.96 -31.38 38.43
CA SER A 412 -10.31 -31.98 39.60
C SER A 412 -9.64 -33.34 39.30
N ARG A 413 -10.08 -34.04 38.23
CA ARG A 413 -9.55 -35.37 37.85
C ARG A 413 -8.20 -35.26 37.12
N TRP A 414 -8.05 -34.26 36.26
CA TRP A 414 -6.78 -33.97 35.56
C TRP A 414 -5.69 -33.40 36.49
N ARG A 415 -6.06 -32.60 37.51
CA ARG A 415 -5.10 -32.12 38.53
C ARG A 415 -4.57 -33.24 39.43
N LYS A 416 -5.36 -34.30 39.67
CA LYS A 416 -4.93 -35.50 40.42
C LYS A 416 -4.01 -36.41 39.59
N ALA A 417 -4.17 -36.47 38.27
CA ALA A 417 -3.28 -37.21 37.37
C ALA A 417 -1.91 -36.51 37.20
N ILE A 418 -1.89 -35.18 37.09
CA ILE A 418 -0.66 -34.37 36.98
C ILE A 418 0.19 -34.44 38.28
N LYS A 419 -0.44 -34.58 39.46
CA LYS A 419 0.27 -34.80 40.73
C LYS A 419 0.86 -36.21 40.88
N ARG A 420 0.32 -37.24 40.22
CA ARG A 420 0.86 -38.61 40.23
C ARG A 420 2.06 -38.79 39.30
N VAL A 421 2.09 -38.08 38.17
CA VAL A 421 3.25 -38.09 37.25
C VAL A 421 4.43 -37.31 37.85
N LYS A 422 4.17 -36.24 38.62
CA LYS A 422 5.22 -35.45 39.28
C LYS A 422 5.93 -36.18 40.42
N TYR A 423 5.28 -37.14 41.08
CA TYR A 423 5.89 -37.97 42.14
C TYR A 423 6.82 -39.09 41.61
N CYS A 424 6.65 -39.53 40.35
CA CYS A 424 7.54 -40.51 39.72
C CYS A 424 8.85 -39.90 39.19
N TYR A 425 8.90 -38.58 38.97
CA TYR A 425 10.09 -37.90 38.45
C TYR A 425 11.00 -37.33 39.56
N GLU A 426 10.53 -37.26 40.81
CA GLU A 426 11.31 -36.81 41.98
C GLU A 426 11.84 -37.98 42.85
N THR A 427 11.57 -39.24 42.49
CA THR A 427 12.09 -40.44 43.19
C THR A 427 13.15 -41.22 42.41
N GLN A 428 13.56 -40.75 41.23
CA GLN A 428 14.63 -41.36 40.43
C GLN A 428 15.90 -40.48 40.32
N THR A 429 16.03 -39.48 41.21
CA THR A 429 17.24 -38.66 41.42
C THR A 429 17.79 -38.72 42.86
N GLN A 430 17.38 -39.74 43.63
CA GLN A 430 18.10 -40.18 44.82
C GLN A 430 18.16 -41.72 44.81
N PHE A 431 19.39 -42.24 44.72
CA PHE A 431 19.82 -43.65 44.67
C PHE A 431 19.97 -44.28 43.27
N LEU A 432 21.23 -44.17 42.79
CA LEU A 432 21.93 -44.85 41.67
C LEU A 432 21.80 -44.22 40.28
#